data_AF-A1SNR5-F1
#
_entry.id   AF-A1SNR5-F1
#
_cell.length_a   1.000
_cell.length_b   1.000
_cell.length_c   1.000
_cell.angle_alpha   90.00
_cell.angle_beta   90.00
_cell.angle_gamma   90.00
#
_symmetry.space_group_name_H-M   'P 1'
#
loop_
_entity.id
_entity.type
_entity.pdbx_description
1 polymer ?
#
loop_
_entity_poly.entity_id
_entity_poly.type
_entity_poly.pdbx_seq_one_letter_code
_entity_poly.pdbx_strand_id
1 'polypeptide(L)'
;MLPPIRPSRAAVLSLVVGLLAAVLAVGAAPGAQARADKGLANGGITCPRLAKCPSLKLLWFDQDWNYVGQRKLGSTRSYSLTLGPGTYYLQFVDQRPAYDVSKFAPTDVMVTVRANDLTTRNVTMQAGAAITGRAVNRQGRPLNGATVVAANRGRQSFSTVADKRGRFAVGGLPQSQYSVFTFDKARTWVGKSTWAGAVKPGQIKDIRIELPTRAGELTVYVFTPNGLLGRKATLTVMSKQTGQWWTDTSSNGTFVFKGAYPGGYTAKFDGAGVWFAAEGAVKNATVRSGRPAFGKFRLTKRGGWVTGTLVDGGDPTFALAPPFEGAKGATVTLYNADGDPIATGFSDAEGNFKVEGQIATQSGLVIDVQPTEQSGGFMIGERWCHFEQASFPAEGSYGVTSGQETFVGDLAVPRTSENC
;
A
#
# COMPACT_ATOMS: atom_id res chain seq x y z
N MET A 1 -18.29 -27.85 -22.21
CA MET A 1 -17.10 -27.11 -22.70
C MET A 1 -17.20 -25.68 -22.19
N LEU A 2 -16.38 -25.33 -21.20
CA LEU A 2 -16.39 -24.01 -20.54
C LEU A 2 -15.42 -23.08 -21.28
N PRO A 3 -15.76 -21.80 -21.50
CA PRO A 3 -14.83 -20.86 -22.10
C PRO A 3 -13.65 -20.55 -21.16
N PRO A 4 -12.48 -20.20 -21.71
CA PRO A 4 -11.26 -19.99 -20.93
C PRO A 4 -11.40 -18.80 -19.97
N ILE A 5 -10.98 -19.04 -18.73
CA ILE A 5 -10.92 -18.04 -17.65
C ILE A 5 -9.80 -17.05 -18.00
N ARG A 6 -10.14 -15.78 -18.22
CA ARG A 6 -9.17 -14.69 -18.43
C ARG A 6 -8.29 -14.53 -17.18
N PRO A 7 -6.98 -14.21 -17.33
CA PRO A 7 -6.10 -13.96 -16.20
C PRO A 7 -6.64 -12.82 -15.33
N SER A 8 -6.65 -13.07 -14.02
CA SER A 8 -7.25 -12.22 -13.00
C SER A 8 -6.50 -10.89 -12.86
N ARG A 9 -7.20 -9.80 -13.14
CA ARG A 9 -6.78 -8.41 -12.93
C ARG A 9 -6.50 -8.14 -11.45
N ALA A 10 -5.42 -7.42 -11.17
CA ALA A 10 -5.14 -6.89 -9.85
C ALA A 10 -6.30 -5.96 -9.42
N ALA A 11 -7.03 -6.35 -8.37
CA ALA A 11 -8.02 -5.49 -7.75
C ALA A 11 -7.39 -4.78 -6.53
N VAL A 12 -7.34 -3.47 -6.64
CA VAL A 12 -6.98 -2.51 -5.59
C VAL A 12 -7.85 -2.74 -4.35
N LEU A 13 -7.20 -2.93 -3.20
CA LEU A 13 -7.84 -2.91 -1.88
C LEU A 13 -8.51 -1.54 -1.68
N SER A 14 -9.84 -1.49 -1.67
CA SER A 14 -10.57 -0.37 -1.08
C SER A 14 -10.90 -0.69 0.38
N LEU A 15 -9.86 -0.79 1.21
CA LEU A 15 -9.99 -0.59 2.66
C LEU A 15 -9.63 0.89 2.88
N VAL A 16 -10.64 1.76 2.86
CA VAL A 16 -10.46 3.15 3.27
C VAL A 16 -10.26 3.14 4.79
N VAL A 17 -9.01 2.95 5.20
CA VAL A 17 -8.48 3.48 6.45
C VAL A 17 -7.61 4.65 6.03
N GLY A 18 -8.06 5.86 6.37
CA GLY A 18 -7.32 7.07 6.06
C GLY A 18 -5.95 7.06 6.76
N LEU A 19 -4.88 7.06 5.97
CA LEU A 19 -3.62 7.66 6.35
C LEU A 19 -3.23 8.61 5.23
N LEU A 20 -3.48 9.91 5.44
CA LEU A 20 -2.70 10.95 4.77
C LEU A 20 -1.27 10.86 5.31
N ALA A 21 -0.33 10.46 4.47
CA ALA A 21 1.07 10.84 4.63
C ALA A 21 1.31 11.98 3.64
N ALA A 22 1.31 13.22 4.14
CA ALA A 22 1.79 14.36 3.38
C ALA A 22 3.31 14.23 3.26
N VAL A 23 3.79 13.83 2.08
CA VAL A 23 5.19 13.99 1.72
C VAL A 23 5.30 15.38 1.10
N LEU A 24 5.88 16.32 1.85
CA LEU A 24 6.37 17.58 1.30
C LEU A 24 7.69 17.26 0.58
N ALA A 25 7.62 16.99 -0.72
CA ALA A 25 8.77 17.06 -1.59
C ALA A 25 8.98 18.54 -1.96
N VAL A 26 9.92 19.20 -1.30
CA VAL A 26 10.54 20.41 -1.84
C VAL A 26 11.68 19.92 -2.72
N GLY A 27 11.44 19.91 -4.03
CA GLY A 27 12.41 19.57 -5.06
C GLY A 27 12.21 20.50 -6.24
N ALA A 28 13.32 21.02 -6.75
CA ALA A 28 13.44 22.06 -7.74
C ALA A 28 12.51 21.89 -8.96
N ALA A 29 12.05 23.03 -9.49
CA ALA A 29 11.26 23.10 -10.71
C ALA A 29 12.01 22.43 -11.88
N PRO A 30 11.48 21.36 -12.48
CA PRO A 30 11.99 20.87 -13.74
C PRO A 30 11.68 21.92 -14.81
N GLY A 31 12.69 22.21 -15.64
CA GLY A 31 12.53 23.05 -16.82
C GLY A 31 11.30 22.65 -17.63
N ALA A 32 10.67 23.66 -18.23
CA ALA A 32 9.42 23.59 -19.00
C ALA A 32 9.31 22.32 -19.87
N GLN A 33 8.77 21.24 -19.30
CA GLN A 33 8.29 20.10 -20.07
C GLN A 33 7.07 20.60 -20.84
N ALA A 34 7.13 20.43 -22.16
CA ALA A 34 6.08 20.74 -23.11
C ALA A 34 4.70 20.49 -22.49
N ARG A 35 3.81 21.48 -22.60
CA ARG A 35 2.41 21.39 -22.24
C ARG A 35 1.85 20.16 -22.95
N ALA A 36 1.86 19.00 -22.28
CA ALA A 36 1.44 17.75 -22.91
C ALA A 36 0.01 17.97 -23.39
N ASP A 37 -0.19 17.91 -24.70
CA ASP A 37 -1.47 18.14 -25.34
C ASP A 37 -2.49 17.16 -24.74
N LYS A 38 -3.32 17.65 -23.82
CA LYS A 38 -4.33 16.83 -23.15
C LYS A 38 -5.51 16.61 -24.09
N GLY A 39 -6.18 15.48 -23.92
CA GLY A 39 -7.47 15.21 -24.56
C GLY A 39 -8.63 15.27 -23.58
N LEU A 40 -9.85 15.27 -24.10
CA LEU A 40 -11.08 15.27 -23.31
C LEU A 40 -11.81 13.93 -23.44
N ALA A 41 -12.10 13.26 -22.32
CA ALA A 41 -13.01 12.13 -22.26
C ALA A 41 -14.34 12.57 -21.65
N ASN A 42 -15.45 12.42 -22.37
CA ASN A 42 -16.77 12.79 -21.88
C ASN A 42 -17.83 11.73 -22.18
N GLY A 43 -19.02 11.89 -21.63
CA GLY A 43 -20.15 11.05 -22.00
C GLY A 43 -21.35 11.20 -21.08
N GLY A 44 -22.47 10.64 -21.52
CA GLY A 44 -23.70 10.51 -20.74
C GLY A 44 -23.62 9.36 -19.74
N ILE A 45 -24.29 9.54 -18.61
CA ILE A 45 -24.46 8.56 -17.54
C ILE A 45 -25.94 8.20 -17.46
N THR A 46 -26.23 6.93 -17.69
CA THR A 46 -27.57 6.36 -17.55
C THR A 46 -27.66 5.59 -16.25
N CYS A 47 -28.60 5.98 -15.37
CA CYS A 47 -28.92 5.26 -14.15
C CYS A 47 -30.27 4.55 -14.34
N PRO A 48 -30.28 3.28 -14.78
CA PRO A 48 -31.52 2.60 -15.11
C PRO A 48 -32.41 2.48 -13.87
N ARG A 49 -33.73 2.52 -14.07
CA ARG A 49 -34.76 2.42 -13.02
C ARG A 49 -34.82 3.59 -12.03
N LEU A 50 -34.04 4.66 -12.23
CA LEU A 50 -34.12 5.86 -11.41
C LEU A 50 -34.40 7.08 -12.27
N ALA A 51 -35.35 7.92 -11.84
CA ALA A 51 -35.63 9.20 -12.49
C ALA A 51 -34.47 10.20 -12.37
N LYS A 52 -33.64 10.09 -11.33
CA LYS A 52 -32.42 10.88 -11.14
C LYS A 52 -31.27 9.97 -10.74
N CYS A 53 -30.08 10.23 -11.26
CA CYS A 53 -28.89 9.52 -10.82
C CYS A 53 -28.60 9.83 -9.34
N PRO A 54 -28.16 8.85 -8.53
CA PRO A 54 -27.68 9.11 -7.19
C PRO A 54 -26.38 9.92 -7.26
N SER A 55 -25.89 10.40 -6.11
CA SER A 55 -24.56 11.00 -6.07
C SER A 55 -23.53 9.97 -6.51
N LEU A 56 -22.78 10.25 -7.58
CA LEU A 56 -21.72 9.40 -8.08
C LEU A 56 -20.34 9.96 -7.75
N LYS A 57 -19.36 9.07 -7.65
CA LYS A 57 -17.93 9.37 -7.67
C LYS A 57 -17.31 8.67 -8.87
N LEU A 58 -16.47 9.39 -9.60
CA LEU A 58 -15.66 8.87 -10.69
C LEU A 58 -14.24 8.63 -10.17
N LEU A 59 -13.71 7.43 -10.36
CA LEU A 59 -12.29 7.12 -10.20
C LEU A 59 -11.74 6.81 -11.58
N TRP A 60 -10.47 7.11 -11.82
CA TRP A 60 -9.80 6.70 -13.05
C TRP A 60 -8.44 6.10 -12.76
N PHE A 61 -8.13 5.09 -13.55
CA PHE A 61 -6.94 4.28 -13.47
C PHE A 61 -6.28 4.24 -14.84
N ASP A 62 -4.97 4.05 -14.89
CA ASP A 62 -4.28 3.79 -16.15
C ASP A 62 -4.62 2.38 -16.69
N GLN A 63 -4.00 1.98 -17.80
CA GLN A 63 -4.23 0.68 -18.42
C GLN A 63 -3.88 -0.53 -17.54
N ASP A 64 -3.03 -0.33 -16.54
CA ASP A 64 -2.55 -1.35 -15.61
C ASP A 64 -3.32 -1.35 -14.29
N TRP A 65 -4.42 -0.57 -14.23
CA TRP A 65 -5.24 -0.36 -13.04
C TRP A 65 -4.53 0.36 -11.88
N ASN A 66 -3.45 1.08 -12.17
CA ASN A 66 -2.87 1.98 -11.18
C ASN A 66 -3.79 3.19 -11.00
N TYR A 67 -4.04 3.56 -9.75
CA TYR A 67 -4.91 4.69 -9.43
C TYR A 67 -4.27 6.01 -9.90
N VAL A 68 -4.99 6.77 -10.72
CA VAL A 68 -4.53 8.08 -11.22
C VAL A 68 -5.28 9.21 -10.52
N GLY A 69 -6.59 9.05 -10.27
CA GLY A 69 -7.34 10.09 -9.57
C GLY A 69 -8.82 9.79 -9.36
N GLN A 70 -9.51 10.74 -8.72
CA GLN A 70 -10.93 10.66 -8.45
C GLN A 70 -11.61 12.04 -8.45
N ARG A 71 -12.92 12.06 -8.65
CA ARG A 71 -13.77 13.25 -8.56
C ARG A 71 -15.19 12.90 -8.16
N LYS A 72 -15.80 13.71 -7.28
CA LYS A 72 -17.24 13.62 -7.00
C LYS A 72 -18.01 14.22 -8.18
N LEU A 73 -18.93 13.46 -8.76
CA LEU A 73 -19.79 13.92 -9.84
C LEU A 73 -21.14 14.47 -9.33
N GLY A 74 -21.53 14.15 -8.10
CA GLY A 74 -22.87 14.46 -7.60
C GLY A 74 -23.94 13.71 -8.39
N SER A 75 -25.15 14.25 -8.47
CA SER A 75 -26.31 13.62 -9.14
C SER A 75 -26.41 13.95 -10.64
N THR A 76 -25.29 14.19 -11.31
CA THR A 76 -25.23 14.52 -12.75
C THR A 76 -25.57 13.32 -13.64
N ARG A 77 -25.91 13.60 -14.91
CA ARG A 77 -26.11 12.62 -15.99
C ARG A 77 -25.01 12.67 -17.06
N SER A 78 -23.91 13.35 -16.79
CA SER A 78 -22.76 13.38 -17.68
C SER A 78 -21.46 13.54 -16.91
N TYR A 79 -20.37 13.18 -17.55
CA TYR A 79 -19.02 13.46 -17.06
C TYR A 79 -18.17 14.05 -18.17
N SER A 80 -17.13 14.78 -17.78
CA SER A 80 -16.11 15.32 -18.68
C SER A 80 -14.77 15.39 -17.94
N LEU A 81 -13.72 14.79 -18.47
CA LEU A 81 -12.44 14.59 -17.80
C LEU A 81 -11.31 14.89 -18.78
N THR A 82 -10.37 15.75 -18.38
CA THR A 82 -9.20 16.10 -19.19
C THR A 82 -8.00 15.28 -18.73
N LEU A 83 -7.42 14.48 -19.62
CA LEU A 83 -6.32 13.57 -19.31
C LEU A 83 -5.20 13.71 -20.35
N GLY A 84 -3.99 13.28 -20.01
CA GLY A 84 -2.96 13.07 -21.03
C GLY A 84 -3.38 11.98 -22.02
N PRO A 85 -2.75 11.90 -23.20
CA PRO A 85 -2.99 10.80 -24.13
C PRO A 85 -2.70 9.45 -23.49
N GLY A 86 -3.57 8.46 -23.71
CA GLY A 86 -3.43 7.14 -23.10
C GLY A 86 -4.74 6.39 -22.96
N THR A 87 -4.66 5.13 -22.52
CA THR A 87 -5.84 4.30 -22.21
C THR A 87 -6.09 4.29 -20.71
N TYR A 88 -7.34 4.52 -20.32
CA TYR A 88 -7.76 4.63 -18.93
C TYR A 88 -9.01 3.78 -18.66
N TYR A 89 -9.09 3.23 -17.45
CA TYR A 89 -10.35 2.69 -16.91
C TYR A 89 -11.02 3.73 -16.03
N LEU A 90 -12.27 4.05 -16.35
CA LEU A 90 -13.12 4.96 -15.59
C LEU A 90 -14.12 4.13 -14.78
N GLN A 91 -14.07 4.25 -13.46
CA GLN A 91 -14.98 3.56 -12.54
C GLN A 91 -15.98 4.54 -11.92
N PHE A 92 -17.26 4.24 -12.10
CA PHE A 92 -18.37 5.01 -11.55
C PHE A 92 -18.92 4.32 -10.30
N VAL A 93 -18.89 5.02 -9.17
CA VAL A 93 -19.25 4.49 -7.85
C VAL A 93 -20.44 5.25 -7.28
N ASP A 94 -21.53 4.52 -7.06
CA ASP A 94 -22.70 5.01 -6.32
C ASP A 94 -22.32 5.31 -4.85
N GLN A 95 -22.56 6.54 -4.40
CA GLN A 95 -22.20 7.01 -3.06
C GLN A 95 -23.31 6.78 -2.02
N ARG A 96 -24.44 6.17 -2.40
CA ARG A 96 -25.49 5.83 -1.42
C ARG A 96 -24.94 4.91 -0.32
N PRO A 97 -25.50 4.95 0.90
CA PRO A 97 -25.05 4.11 1.99
C PRO A 97 -25.06 2.62 1.64
N ALA A 98 -24.15 1.85 2.20
CA ALA A 98 -24.03 0.42 1.90
C ALA A 98 -25.30 -0.38 2.25
N TYR A 99 -26.14 0.09 3.18
CA TYR A 99 -27.41 -0.57 3.51
C TYR A 99 -28.53 -0.34 2.48
N ASP A 100 -28.35 0.55 1.50
CA ASP A 100 -29.31 0.72 0.41
C ASP A 100 -29.21 -0.47 -0.55
N VAL A 101 -30.19 -1.37 -0.50
CA VAL A 101 -30.26 -2.58 -1.32
C VAL A 101 -30.50 -2.29 -2.81
N SER A 102 -30.87 -1.05 -3.17
CA SER A 102 -31.04 -0.59 -4.55
C SER A 102 -29.79 0.11 -5.11
N LYS A 103 -28.70 0.15 -4.33
CA LYS A 103 -27.42 0.72 -4.73
C LYS A 103 -26.86 0.04 -5.99
N PHE A 104 -26.34 0.83 -6.92
CA PHE A 104 -25.68 0.27 -8.11
C PHE A 104 -24.34 -0.36 -7.76
N ALA A 105 -23.94 -1.39 -8.52
CA ALA A 105 -22.58 -1.91 -8.47
C ALA A 105 -21.61 -0.88 -9.10
N PRO A 106 -20.34 -0.83 -8.64
CA PRO A 106 -19.29 -0.12 -9.37
C PRO A 106 -19.30 -0.52 -10.84
N THR A 107 -19.32 0.47 -11.73
CA THR A 107 -19.42 0.26 -13.17
C THR A 107 -18.20 0.85 -13.85
N ASP A 108 -17.49 0.02 -14.61
CA ASP A 108 -16.24 0.39 -15.27
C ASP A 108 -16.44 0.55 -16.78
N VAL A 109 -15.80 1.56 -17.36
CA VAL A 109 -15.67 1.72 -18.82
C VAL A 109 -14.22 2.04 -19.19
N MET A 110 -13.78 1.59 -20.34
CA MET A 110 -12.46 1.92 -20.88
C MET A 110 -12.58 3.07 -21.87
N VAL A 111 -11.65 4.02 -21.82
CA VAL A 111 -11.52 5.13 -22.76
C VAL A 111 -10.07 5.25 -23.24
N THR A 112 -9.88 5.63 -24.50
CA THR A 112 -8.56 5.96 -25.04
C THR A 112 -8.57 7.42 -25.42
N VAL A 113 -7.80 8.22 -24.68
CA VAL A 113 -7.69 9.67 -24.85
C VAL A 113 -6.56 9.96 -25.83
N ARG A 114 -6.81 10.86 -26.79
CA ARG A 114 -5.80 11.36 -27.74
C ARG A 114 -5.55 12.84 -27.49
N ALA A 115 -4.35 13.30 -27.80
CA ALA A 115 -3.95 14.70 -27.68
C ALA A 115 -4.89 15.60 -28.49
N ASN A 116 -5.35 16.70 -27.89
CA ASN A 116 -6.20 17.70 -28.55
C ASN A 116 -7.48 17.14 -29.20
N ASP A 117 -7.97 15.99 -28.73
CA ASP A 117 -9.13 15.29 -29.29
C ASP A 117 -10.22 15.06 -28.23
N LEU A 118 -11.45 14.81 -28.71
CA LEU A 118 -12.61 14.47 -27.91
C LEU A 118 -12.93 12.99 -28.04
N THR A 119 -12.91 12.28 -26.92
CA THR A 119 -13.38 10.90 -26.82
C THR A 119 -14.71 10.85 -26.07
N THR A 120 -15.77 10.43 -26.76
CA THR A 120 -17.09 10.25 -26.13
C THR A 120 -17.36 8.79 -25.78
N ARG A 121 -17.67 8.51 -24.52
CA ARG A 121 -18.01 7.18 -24.01
C ARG A 121 -19.16 7.26 -23.01
N ASN A 122 -20.35 6.81 -23.43
CA ASN A 122 -21.50 6.70 -22.53
C ASN A 122 -21.36 5.52 -21.57
N VAL A 123 -21.95 5.63 -20.38
CA VAL A 123 -21.97 4.58 -19.36
C VAL A 123 -23.39 4.34 -18.87
N THR A 124 -23.75 3.06 -18.68
CA THR A 124 -25.00 2.67 -18.02
C THR A 124 -24.66 1.96 -16.72
N MET A 125 -25.10 2.52 -15.58
CA MET A 125 -24.86 1.96 -14.27
C MET A 125 -25.45 0.55 -14.14
N GLN A 126 -24.68 -0.38 -13.59
CA GLN A 126 -25.12 -1.76 -13.39
C GLN A 126 -25.89 -1.91 -12.08
N ALA A 127 -27.03 -2.60 -12.12
CA ALA A 127 -27.77 -2.94 -10.90
C ALA A 127 -26.88 -3.76 -9.95
N GLY A 128 -26.80 -3.32 -8.70
CA GLY A 128 -26.14 -4.10 -7.65
C GLY A 128 -27.02 -5.24 -7.17
N ALA A 129 -26.41 -6.31 -6.71
CA ALA A 129 -27.04 -7.25 -5.79
C ALA A 129 -26.97 -6.72 -4.35
N ALA A 130 -27.68 -7.35 -3.43
CA ALA A 130 -27.58 -7.09 -2.01
C ALA A 130 -27.54 -8.38 -1.18
N ILE A 131 -26.80 -8.35 -0.08
CA ILE A 131 -26.86 -9.37 0.97
C ILE A 131 -27.45 -8.72 2.22
N THR A 132 -28.55 -9.27 2.72
CA THR A 132 -29.24 -8.83 3.94
C THR A 132 -29.14 -9.91 5.01
N GLY A 133 -29.49 -9.56 6.24
CA GLY A 133 -29.62 -10.57 7.28
C GLY A 133 -29.63 -10.02 8.69
N ARG A 134 -29.39 -10.94 9.63
CA ARG A 134 -29.24 -10.63 11.06
C ARG A 134 -27.99 -11.30 11.63
N ALA A 135 -27.21 -10.52 12.37
CA ALA A 135 -26.05 -10.96 13.14
C ALA A 135 -26.42 -11.13 14.61
N VAL A 136 -26.18 -12.33 15.15
CA VAL A 136 -26.45 -12.69 16.54
C VAL A 136 -25.27 -13.42 17.19
N ASN A 137 -25.19 -13.41 18.51
CA ASN A 137 -24.28 -14.28 19.26
C ASN A 137 -24.91 -15.67 19.50
N ARG A 138 -24.17 -16.55 20.19
CA ARG A 138 -24.64 -17.92 20.56
C ARG A 138 -25.99 -17.97 21.29
N GLN A 139 -26.31 -16.93 22.06
CA GLN A 139 -27.57 -16.86 22.81
C GLN A 139 -28.73 -16.28 21.98
N GLY A 140 -28.51 -16.07 20.67
CA GLY A 140 -29.48 -15.42 19.79
C GLY A 140 -29.64 -13.91 20.02
N ARG A 141 -28.81 -13.31 20.89
CA ARG A 141 -28.85 -11.86 21.16
C ARG A 141 -28.30 -11.10 19.95
N PRO A 142 -28.94 -10.00 19.52
CA PRO A 142 -28.48 -9.21 18.39
C PRO A 142 -27.12 -8.56 18.65
N LEU A 143 -26.27 -8.55 17.62
CA LEU A 143 -24.95 -7.91 17.67
C LEU A 143 -25.04 -6.47 17.13
N ASN A 144 -25.39 -5.53 18.00
CA ASN A 144 -25.44 -4.11 17.67
C ASN A 144 -24.05 -3.55 17.30
N GLY A 145 -23.96 -2.90 16.14
CA GLY A 145 -22.72 -2.29 15.69
C GLY A 145 -21.69 -3.28 15.16
N ALA A 146 -22.08 -4.54 14.93
CA ALA A 146 -21.20 -5.51 14.28
C ALA A 146 -20.86 -5.05 12.87
N THR A 147 -19.58 -5.10 12.51
CA THR A 147 -19.12 -4.83 11.15
C THR A 147 -19.31 -6.08 10.32
N VAL A 148 -20.04 -6.00 9.22
CA VAL A 148 -20.27 -7.09 8.28
C VAL A 148 -19.54 -6.78 6.98
N VAL A 149 -18.73 -7.71 6.50
CA VAL A 149 -17.89 -7.55 5.29
C VAL A 149 -18.21 -8.68 4.31
N ALA A 150 -18.81 -8.35 3.17
CA ALA A 150 -18.97 -9.26 2.05
C ALA A 150 -17.73 -9.17 1.15
N ALA A 151 -16.97 -10.25 1.04
CA ALA A 151 -15.77 -10.32 0.21
C ALA A 151 -15.94 -11.36 -0.90
N ASN A 152 -15.47 -11.03 -2.11
CA ASN A 152 -15.46 -11.94 -3.24
C ASN A 152 -14.05 -12.44 -3.57
N ARG A 153 -13.96 -13.45 -4.45
CA ARG A 153 -12.67 -14.00 -4.91
C ARG A 153 -11.82 -13.01 -5.70
N GLY A 154 -12.44 -11.98 -6.27
CA GLY A 154 -11.76 -10.86 -6.92
C GLY A 154 -11.12 -9.88 -5.93
N ARG A 155 -11.02 -10.22 -4.63
CA ARG A 155 -10.45 -9.38 -3.56
C ARG A 155 -11.19 -8.05 -3.34
N GLN A 156 -12.40 -7.90 -3.88
CA GLN A 156 -13.27 -6.78 -3.55
C GLN A 156 -14.02 -7.09 -2.26
N SER A 157 -14.13 -6.08 -1.40
CA SER A 157 -14.89 -6.17 -0.16
C SER A 157 -15.85 -4.99 -0.03
N PHE A 158 -17.01 -5.28 0.56
CA PHE A 158 -18.08 -4.32 0.79
C PHE A 158 -18.51 -4.46 2.24
N SER A 159 -18.60 -3.36 2.97
CA SER A 159 -18.88 -3.39 4.40
C SER A 159 -20.10 -2.56 4.79
N THR A 160 -20.73 -2.98 5.88
CA THR A 160 -21.82 -2.28 6.55
C THR A 160 -21.73 -2.50 8.05
N VAL A 161 -22.55 -1.77 8.81
CA VAL A 161 -22.67 -1.92 10.26
C VAL A 161 -24.07 -2.37 10.60
N ALA A 162 -24.19 -3.41 11.41
CA ALA A 162 -25.47 -3.93 11.87
C ALA A 162 -26.15 -2.95 12.83
N ASP A 163 -27.48 -2.82 12.71
CA ASP A 163 -28.30 -1.94 13.56
C ASP A 163 -28.44 -2.48 14.99
N LYS A 164 -29.17 -1.74 15.85
CA LYS A 164 -29.45 -2.14 17.24
C LYS A 164 -30.16 -3.49 17.39
N ARG A 165 -30.85 -3.96 16.35
CA ARG A 165 -31.54 -5.26 16.28
C ARG A 165 -30.68 -6.33 15.61
N GLY A 166 -29.42 -6.02 15.30
CA GLY A 166 -28.45 -6.89 14.62
C GLY A 166 -28.71 -7.04 13.12
N ARG A 167 -29.63 -6.25 12.54
CA ARG A 167 -29.96 -6.35 11.12
C ARG A 167 -28.92 -5.61 10.29
N PHE A 168 -28.58 -6.15 9.13
CA PHE A 168 -27.62 -5.54 8.22
C PHE A 168 -28.07 -5.67 6.77
N ALA A 169 -27.54 -4.80 5.92
CA ALA A 169 -27.66 -4.87 4.48
C ALA A 169 -26.36 -4.37 3.83
N VAL A 170 -25.87 -5.12 2.85
CA VAL A 170 -24.74 -4.79 1.99
C VAL A 170 -25.23 -4.80 0.55
N GLY A 171 -25.61 -3.62 0.04
CA GLY A 171 -26.04 -3.38 -1.34
C GLY A 171 -24.92 -2.85 -2.23
N GLY A 172 -25.19 -2.80 -3.54
CA GLY A 172 -24.22 -2.37 -4.54
C GLY A 172 -23.18 -3.44 -4.86
N LEU A 173 -23.50 -4.72 -4.64
CA LEU A 173 -22.59 -5.83 -4.90
C LEU A 173 -22.56 -6.17 -6.40
N PRO A 174 -21.38 -6.21 -7.03
CA PRO A 174 -21.21 -6.81 -8.34
C PRO A 174 -21.67 -8.27 -8.39
N GLN A 175 -21.95 -8.77 -9.59
CA GLN A 175 -22.18 -10.21 -9.79
C GLN A 175 -20.92 -10.99 -9.43
N SER A 176 -20.97 -11.77 -8.35
CA SER A 176 -19.87 -12.62 -7.92
C SER A 176 -20.31 -13.65 -6.90
N GLN A 177 -19.36 -14.44 -6.42
CA GLN A 177 -19.54 -15.30 -5.26
C GLN A 177 -18.97 -14.63 -4.02
N TYR A 178 -19.72 -14.62 -2.93
CA TYR A 178 -19.36 -13.92 -1.70
C TYR A 178 -19.26 -14.84 -0.48
N SER A 179 -18.24 -14.59 0.32
CA SER A 179 -18.17 -15.00 1.72
C SER A 179 -18.37 -13.77 2.60
N VAL A 180 -19.16 -13.92 3.66
CA VAL A 180 -19.48 -12.84 4.58
C VAL A 180 -18.77 -13.05 5.90
N PHE A 181 -17.93 -12.09 6.25
CA PHE A 181 -17.21 -12.02 7.51
C PHE A 181 -17.94 -11.06 8.44
N THR A 182 -17.89 -11.31 9.74
CA THR A 182 -18.53 -10.43 10.71
C THR A 182 -17.69 -10.30 11.96
N PHE A 183 -17.54 -9.06 12.39
CA PHE A 183 -16.74 -8.66 13.52
C PHE A 183 -17.66 -7.97 14.53
N ASP A 184 -17.83 -8.60 15.69
CA ASP A 184 -18.54 -7.98 16.81
C ASP A 184 -17.86 -6.65 17.20
N LYS A 185 -18.65 -5.62 17.52
CA LYS A 185 -18.18 -4.29 17.91
C LYS A 185 -17.20 -4.37 19.09
N ALA A 186 -17.52 -5.20 20.08
CA ALA A 186 -16.70 -5.39 21.27
C ALA A 186 -15.55 -6.38 21.06
N ARG A 187 -15.41 -6.97 19.86
CA ARG A 187 -14.45 -8.04 19.54
C ARG A 187 -14.52 -9.21 20.54
N THR A 188 -15.69 -9.47 21.11
CA THR A 188 -15.89 -10.52 22.13
C THR A 188 -16.37 -11.83 21.50
N TRP A 189 -17.12 -11.74 20.41
CA TRP A 189 -17.68 -12.88 19.71
C TRP A 189 -17.17 -12.96 18.28
N VAL A 190 -16.90 -14.20 17.85
CA VAL A 190 -16.41 -14.54 16.52
C VAL A 190 -17.09 -15.81 16.01
N GLY A 191 -17.00 -16.04 14.71
CA GLY A 191 -17.61 -17.16 14.00
C GLY A 191 -16.83 -17.42 12.71
N LYS A 192 -17.12 -18.53 12.03
CA LYS A 192 -16.62 -18.75 10.68
C LYS A 192 -17.29 -17.76 9.72
N SER A 193 -16.70 -17.56 8.53
CA SER A 193 -17.39 -16.81 7.48
C SER A 193 -18.64 -17.56 7.03
N THR A 194 -19.71 -16.80 6.75
CA THR A 194 -20.93 -17.34 6.18
C THR A 194 -20.80 -17.32 4.66
N TRP A 195 -20.89 -18.48 4.02
CA TRP A 195 -20.92 -18.56 2.56
C TRP A 195 -22.25 -18.02 2.03
N ALA A 196 -22.20 -16.90 1.32
CA ALA A 196 -23.37 -16.32 0.65
C ALA A 196 -23.50 -16.80 -0.80
N GLY A 197 -22.53 -17.52 -1.35
CA GLY A 197 -22.63 -18.05 -2.72
C GLY A 197 -22.70 -16.98 -3.80
N ALA A 198 -23.16 -17.36 -4.99
CA ALA A 198 -23.33 -16.44 -6.10
C ALA A 198 -24.53 -15.50 -5.89
N VAL A 199 -24.35 -14.23 -6.23
CA VAL A 199 -25.42 -13.22 -6.33
C VAL A 199 -25.43 -12.60 -7.73
N LYS A 200 -26.62 -12.27 -8.25
CA LYS A 200 -26.84 -11.66 -9.57
C LYS A 200 -27.36 -10.22 -9.45
N PRO A 201 -27.21 -9.37 -10.49
CA PRO A 201 -27.72 -8.00 -10.48
C PRO A 201 -29.20 -7.94 -10.06
N GLY A 202 -29.54 -7.07 -9.11
CA GLY A 202 -30.89 -6.91 -8.57
C GLY A 202 -31.35 -8.01 -7.59
N GLN A 203 -30.56 -9.06 -7.37
CA GLN A 203 -30.89 -10.10 -6.41
C GLN A 203 -30.63 -9.61 -4.98
N ILE A 204 -31.60 -9.83 -4.09
CA ILE A 204 -31.43 -9.70 -2.65
C ILE A 204 -31.29 -11.10 -2.06
N LYS A 205 -30.22 -11.34 -1.31
CA LYS A 205 -29.98 -12.61 -0.64
C LYS A 205 -29.96 -12.41 0.87
N ASP A 206 -30.91 -13.03 1.55
CA ASP A 206 -30.94 -13.02 3.01
C ASP A 206 -30.09 -14.16 3.58
N ILE A 207 -29.27 -13.86 4.60
CA ILE A 207 -28.46 -14.84 5.32
C ILE A 207 -28.56 -14.64 6.83
N ARG A 208 -28.38 -15.72 7.58
CA ARG A 208 -28.19 -15.66 9.03
C ARG A 208 -26.70 -15.68 9.36
N ILE A 209 -26.27 -14.78 10.23
CA ILE A 209 -24.90 -14.75 10.76
C ILE A 209 -24.95 -15.03 12.26
N GLU A 210 -24.14 -15.99 12.68
CA GLU A 210 -23.96 -16.31 14.10
C GLU A 210 -22.47 -16.25 14.45
N LEU A 211 -22.15 -15.57 15.56
CA LEU A 211 -20.83 -15.56 16.16
C LEU A 211 -20.87 -16.36 17.48
N PRO A 212 -20.81 -17.71 17.42
CA PRO A 212 -21.09 -18.55 18.57
C PRO A 212 -19.90 -18.64 19.55
N THR A 213 -18.71 -18.23 19.11
CA THR A 213 -17.46 -18.50 19.80
C THR A 213 -16.96 -17.26 20.51
N ARG A 214 -16.55 -17.38 21.78
CA ARG A 214 -15.85 -16.28 22.46
C ARG A 214 -14.47 -16.12 21.82
N ALA A 215 -14.19 -14.91 21.38
CA ALA A 215 -12.92 -14.59 20.77
C ALA A 215 -11.80 -14.63 21.82
N GLY A 216 -10.61 -15.02 21.40
CA GLY A 216 -9.40 -14.83 22.18
C GLY A 216 -8.73 -13.50 21.84
N GLU A 217 -7.58 -13.28 22.47
CA GLU A 217 -6.64 -12.24 22.11
C GLU A 217 -5.35 -12.91 21.65
N LEU A 218 -4.75 -12.44 20.57
CA LEU A 218 -3.47 -12.93 20.08
C LEU A 218 -2.45 -11.79 20.13
N THR A 219 -1.40 -11.97 20.91
CA THR A 219 -0.23 -11.08 20.89
C THR A 219 0.88 -11.75 20.09
N VAL A 220 1.41 -11.06 19.09
CA VAL A 220 2.51 -11.55 18.25
C VAL A 220 3.73 -10.65 18.43
N TYR A 221 4.83 -11.27 18.82
CA TYR A 221 6.15 -10.66 18.89
C TYR A 221 6.90 -10.89 17.58
N VAL A 222 7.23 -9.81 16.88
CA VAL A 222 8.01 -9.86 15.65
C VAL A 222 9.48 -9.64 15.98
N PHE A 223 10.28 -10.68 15.72
CA PHE A 223 11.71 -10.70 15.98
C PHE A 223 12.53 -10.54 14.71
N THR A 224 13.59 -9.77 14.82
CA THR A 224 14.77 -9.75 13.96
C THR A 224 15.87 -10.60 14.61
N PRO A 225 17.00 -10.88 13.92
CA PRO A 225 18.18 -11.48 14.55
C PRO A 225 18.69 -10.69 15.77
N ASN A 226 18.47 -9.37 15.80
CA ASN A 226 18.95 -8.47 16.85
C ASN A 226 17.92 -8.23 17.97
N GLY A 227 16.84 -9.01 18.04
CA GLY A 227 15.77 -8.85 19.02
C GLY A 227 14.47 -8.35 18.40
N LEU A 228 13.58 -7.75 19.21
CA LEU A 228 12.29 -7.26 18.74
C LEU A 228 12.45 -6.19 17.66
N LEU A 229 11.49 -6.14 16.73
CA LEU A 229 11.45 -5.12 15.68
C LEU A 229 11.22 -3.72 16.29
N GLY A 230 12.28 -2.95 16.49
CA GLY A 230 12.23 -1.59 17.03
C GLY A 230 11.85 -0.52 16.00
N ARG A 231 10.80 -0.74 15.19
CA ARG A 231 10.30 0.26 14.23
C ARG A 231 8.84 0.08 13.88
N LYS A 232 8.22 1.18 13.40
CA LYS A 232 6.84 1.18 12.92
C LYS A 232 6.68 0.23 11.75
N ALA A 233 5.79 -0.73 11.90
CA ALA A 233 5.45 -1.69 10.87
C ALA A 233 4.00 -2.17 11.02
N THR A 234 3.48 -2.76 9.96
CA THR A 234 2.13 -3.36 9.92
C THR A 234 2.24 -4.88 9.85
N LEU A 235 1.43 -5.56 10.65
CA LEU A 235 1.31 -7.01 10.64
C LEU A 235 -0.15 -7.39 10.46
N THR A 236 -0.42 -8.25 9.49
CA THR A 236 -1.72 -8.88 9.30
C THR A 236 -1.63 -10.35 9.70
N VAL A 237 -2.46 -10.80 10.65
CA VAL A 237 -2.58 -12.21 10.99
C VAL A 237 -3.85 -12.78 10.37
N MET A 238 -3.77 -13.99 9.82
CA MET A 238 -4.88 -14.69 9.20
C MET A 238 -5.13 -16.02 9.90
N SER A 239 -6.38 -16.29 10.28
CA SER A 239 -6.78 -17.56 10.88
C SER A 239 -6.67 -18.67 9.85
N LYS A 240 -5.93 -19.73 10.18
CA LYS A 240 -5.83 -20.92 9.33
C LYS A 240 -7.15 -21.69 9.21
N GLN A 241 -8.09 -21.47 10.12
CA GLN A 241 -9.38 -22.19 10.15
C GLN A 241 -10.48 -21.48 9.36
N THR A 242 -10.48 -20.14 9.35
CA THR A 242 -11.61 -19.36 8.82
C THR A 242 -11.22 -18.44 7.67
N GLY A 243 -9.92 -18.21 7.45
CA GLY A 243 -9.42 -17.20 6.51
C GLY A 243 -9.70 -15.76 6.96
N GLN A 244 -10.28 -15.54 8.15
CA GLN A 244 -10.42 -14.18 8.72
C GLN A 244 -9.06 -13.59 9.01
N TRP A 245 -8.94 -12.28 8.85
CA TRP A 245 -7.71 -11.55 9.10
C TRP A 245 -7.93 -10.39 10.07
N TRP A 246 -6.85 -10.05 10.77
CA TRP A 246 -6.74 -8.90 11.66
C TRP A 246 -5.44 -8.19 11.35
N THR A 247 -5.46 -6.87 11.35
CA THR A 247 -4.30 -6.03 11.08
C THR A 247 -4.04 -5.13 12.26
N ASP A 248 -2.77 -4.98 12.62
CA ASP A 248 -2.29 -4.09 13.66
C ASP A 248 -0.99 -3.42 13.22
N THR A 249 -0.73 -2.22 13.75
CA THR A 249 0.48 -1.44 13.47
C THR A 249 1.18 -1.15 14.78
N SER A 250 2.46 -1.49 14.86
CA SER A 250 3.26 -1.34 16.06
C SER A 250 4.63 -0.76 15.74
N SER A 251 5.20 0.04 16.65
CA SER A 251 6.55 0.59 16.54
C SER A 251 7.61 -0.14 17.37
N ASN A 252 7.21 -1.12 18.17
CA ASN A 252 8.10 -1.84 19.10
C ASN A 252 8.13 -3.36 18.85
N GLY A 253 7.53 -3.82 17.74
CA GLY A 253 7.53 -5.21 17.35
C GLY A 253 6.54 -6.09 18.11
N THR A 254 5.71 -5.52 18.99
CA THR A 254 4.62 -6.23 19.67
C THR A 254 3.28 -5.83 19.08
N PHE A 255 2.55 -6.80 18.54
CA PHE A 255 1.27 -6.60 17.86
C PHE A 255 0.15 -7.31 18.62
N VAL A 256 -1.00 -6.67 18.82
CA VAL A 256 -2.10 -7.18 19.63
C VAL A 256 -3.40 -7.25 18.83
N PHE A 257 -3.89 -8.48 18.64
CA PHE A 257 -5.08 -8.79 17.86
C PHE A 257 -6.21 -9.25 18.78
N LYS A 258 -7.10 -8.32 19.11
CA LYS A 258 -8.36 -8.62 19.83
C LYS A 258 -9.37 -9.23 18.88
N GLY A 259 -10.22 -10.10 19.39
CA GLY A 259 -11.26 -10.72 18.57
C GLY A 259 -10.71 -11.86 17.72
N ALA A 260 -9.66 -12.54 18.15
CA ALA A 260 -9.02 -13.62 17.41
C ALA A 260 -9.87 -14.91 17.50
N TYR A 261 -10.19 -15.52 16.36
CA TYR A 261 -10.85 -16.83 16.28
C TYR A 261 -9.96 -17.95 16.87
N PRO A 262 -10.50 -18.91 17.64
CA PRO A 262 -9.68 -19.99 18.18
C PRO A 262 -8.96 -20.81 17.10
N GLY A 263 -7.67 -21.09 17.31
CA GLY A 263 -6.84 -21.84 16.37
C GLY A 263 -5.47 -21.23 16.14
N GLY A 264 -4.78 -21.75 15.12
CA GLY A 264 -3.48 -21.28 14.67
C GLY A 264 -3.58 -20.22 13.56
N TYR A 265 -2.51 -19.46 13.40
CA TYR A 265 -2.46 -18.27 12.53
C TYR A 265 -1.28 -18.29 11.57
N THR A 266 -1.45 -17.69 10.40
CA THR A 266 -0.34 -17.16 9.60
C THR A 266 -0.23 -15.65 9.84
N ALA A 267 0.95 -15.10 9.59
CA ALA A 267 1.24 -13.68 9.63
C ALA A 267 1.79 -13.27 8.26
N LYS A 268 1.32 -12.12 7.78
CA LYS A 268 1.83 -11.36 6.64
C LYS A 268 2.37 -10.04 7.17
N PHE A 269 3.66 -9.84 6.98
CA PHE A 269 4.39 -8.63 7.27
C PHE A 269 4.64 -7.90 5.95
N ASP A 270 4.27 -6.63 5.87
CA ASP A 270 4.33 -5.88 4.60
C ASP A 270 5.74 -5.32 4.29
N GLY A 271 6.71 -5.50 5.19
CA GLY A 271 8.05 -4.91 5.08
C GLY A 271 8.21 -3.69 6.00
N ALA A 272 9.41 -3.46 6.53
CA ALA A 272 9.73 -2.24 7.27
C ALA A 272 11.23 -1.93 7.32
N GLY A 273 11.59 -0.77 6.77
CA GLY A 273 12.94 -0.22 6.69
C GLY A 273 13.95 -1.15 6.00
N VAL A 274 14.66 -2.04 6.69
CA VAL A 274 15.62 -2.98 6.06
C VAL A 274 15.07 -4.39 5.91
N TRP A 275 13.88 -4.68 6.46
CA TRP A 275 13.30 -6.02 6.41
C TRP A 275 12.28 -6.11 5.29
N PHE A 276 12.43 -7.13 4.45
CA PHE A 276 11.49 -7.42 3.37
C PHE A 276 10.14 -7.89 3.89
N ALA A 277 9.12 -7.77 3.03
CA ALA A 277 7.84 -8.43 3.24
C ALA A 277 8.04 -9.94 3.46
N ALA A 278 7.27 -10.50 4.38
CA ALA A 278 7.39 -11.90 4.76
C ALA A 278 6.02 -12.46 5.10
N GLU A 279 5.81 -13.74 4.76
CA GLU A 279 4.61 -14.48 5.16
C GLU A 279 5.01 -15.82 5.77
N GLY A 280 4.28 -16.26 6.79
CA GLY A 280 4.53 -17.56 7.41
C GLY A 280 3.65 -17.84 8.61
N ALA A 281 3.86 -18.98 9.26
CA ALA A 281 3.11 -19.34 10.46
C ALA A 281 3.51 -18.48 11.66
N VAL A 282 2.53 -18.03 12.45
CA VAL A 282 2.78 -17.55 13.81
C VAL A 282 3.15 -18.77 14.67
N LYS A 283 4.38 -18.82 15.15
CA LYS A 283 4.88 -19.95 15.95
C LYS A 283 4.50 -19.77 17.41
N ASN A 284 4.35 -20.89 18.12
CA ASN A 284 4.04 -20.97 19.55
C ASN A 284 2.69 -20.36 19.98
N ALA A 285 1.80 -20.04 19.04
CA ALA A 285 0.47 -19.52 19.35
C ALA A 285 -0.63 -20.47 18.88
N THR A 286 -1.48 -20.85 19.83
CA THR A 286 -2.80 -21.42 19.57
C THR A 286 -3.82 -20.65 20.38
N VAL A 287 -4.64 -19.84 19.70
CA VAL A 287 -5.69 -19.06 20.37
C VAL A 287 -6.76 -20.01 20.89
N ARG A 288 -7.09 -19.89 22.18
CA ARG A 288 -8.21 -20.61 22.80
C ARG A 288 -9.36 -19.63 23.04
N SER A 289 -10.59 -20.14 23.01
CA SER A 289 -11.80 -19.35 23.20
C SER A 289 -11.75 -18.54 24.50
N GLY A 290 -11.88 -17.21 24.40
CA GLY A 290 -11.90 -16.30 25.55
C GLY A 290 -10.57 -16.15 26.30
N ARG A 291 -9.44 -16.64 25.76
CA ARG A 291 -8.14 -16.59 26.42
C ARG A 291 -7.11 -15.81 25.59
N PRO A 292 -6.15 -15.14 26.23
CA PRO A 292 -4.99 -14.61 25.53
C PRO A 292 -4.09 -15.74 25.04
N ALA A 293 -3.40 -15.50 23.93
CA ALA A 293 -2.36 -16.36 23.39
C ALA A 293 -1.19 -15.49 22.91
N PHE A 294 0.01 -16.05 23.00
CA PHE A 294 1.25 -15.34 22.69
C PHE A 294 2.00 -16.12 21.64
N GLY A 295 2.41 -15.45 20.57
CA GLY A 295 3.09 -16.04 19.43
C GLY A 295 4.30 -15.24 19.02
N LYS A 296 5.14 -15.86 18.18
CA LYS A 296 6.28 -15.19 17.57
C LYS A 296 6.30 -15.36 16.07
N PHE A 297 6.79 -14.32 15.40
CA PHE A 297 7.09 -14.30 13.99
C PHE A 297 8.51 -13.79 13.79
N ARG A 298 9.31 -14.46 12.95
CA ARG A 298 10.73 -14.10 12.75
C ARG A 298 10.94 -13.62 11.33
N LEU A 299 11.54 -12.43 11.21
CA LEU A 299 12.01 -11.88 9.96
C LEU A 299 13.39 -12.46 9.67
N THR A 300 13.55 -13.03 8.47
CA THR A 300 14.80 -13.70 8.06
C THR A 300 15.44 -13.05 6.83
N LYS A 301 14.69 -12.24 6.08
CA LYS A 301 15.17 -11.58 4.86
C LYS A 301 15.33 -10.09 5.11
N ARG A 302 16.58 -9.67 5.23
CA ARG A 302 17.00 -8.27 5.29
C ARG A 302 17.49 -7.84 3.90
N GLY A 303 17.33 -6.57 3.53
CA GLY A 303 18.03 -5.98 2.40
C GLY A 303 19.53 -5.94 2.61
N GLY A 304 20.25 -5.87 1.50
CA GLY A 304 21.68 -5.58 1.50
C GLY A 304 21.94 -4.15 1.95
N TRP A 305 23.21 -3.81 2.14
CA TRP A 305 23.62 -2.44 2.41
C TRP A 305 24.96 -2.16 1.76
N VAL A 306 25.14 -0.92 1.34
CA VAL A 306 26.36 -0.44 0.70
C VAL A 306 27.09 0.47 1.67
N THR A 307 28.40 0.28 1.81
CA THR A 307 29.28 1.09 2.65
C THR A 307 30.50 1.53 1.88
N GLY A 308 31.06 2.66 2.26
CA GLY A 308 32.28 3.21 1.68
C GLY A 308 32.63 4.51 2.39
N THR A 309 33.67 5.16 1.91
CA THR A 309 34.14 6.43 2.46
C THR A 309 34.21 7.45 1.32
N LEU A 310 33.66 8.64 1.54
CA LEU A 310 33.78 9.74 0.60
C LEU A 310 35.08 10.47 0.87
N VAL A 311 35.91 10.63 -0.14
CA VAL A 311 37.22 11.30 -0.05
C VAL A 311 37.34 12.40 -1.10
N ASP A 312 38.22 13.35 -0.85
CA ASP A 312 38.54 14.39 -1.82
C ASP A 312 39.22 13.78 -3.05
N GLY A 313 38.67 14.02 -4.24
CA GLY A 313 39.25 13.51 -5.49
C GLY A 313 40.60 14.13 -5.88
N GLY A 314 40.93 15.30 -5.36
CA GLY A 314 42.25 15.93 -5.50
C GLY A 314 43.28 15.46 -4.46
N ASP A 315 42.83 15.00 -3.30
CA ASP A 315 43.68 14.41 -2.26
C ASP A 315 42.93 13.34 -1.45
N PRO A 316 43.00 12.06 -1.86
CA PRO A 316 42.26 10.96 -1.23
C PRO A 316 42.61 10.69 0.23
N THR A 317 43.64 11.36 0.79
CA THR A 317 43.96 11.26 2.22
C THR A 317 42.97 12.03 3.09
N PHE A 318 42.15 12.92 2.49
CA PHE A 318 41.14 13.71 3.17
C PHE A 318 39.73 13.14 2.96
N ALA A 319 39.09 12.72 4.05
CA ALA A 319 37.69 12.33 4.05
C ALA A 319 36.76 13.55 3.97
N LEU A 320 35.64 13.40 3.28
CA LEU A 320 34.63 14.44 3.10
C LEU A 320 33.68 14.48 4.30
N ALA A 321 34.11 15.24 5.31
CA ALA A 321 33.37 15.48 6.55
C ALA A 321 32.33 16.61 6.43
N PRO A 322 31.17 16.52 7.11
CA PRO A 322 30.17 17.58 7.16
C PRO A 322 30.79 18.92 7.62
N PRO A 323 30.21 20.06 7.21
CA PRO A 323 30.81 21.39 7.43
C PRO A 323 30.90 21.80 8.91
N PHE A 324 30.12 21.18 9.80
CA PHE A 324 30.16 21.40 11.24
C PHE A 324 29.63 20.18 11.98
N GLU A 325 30.00 20.06 13.25
CA GLU A 325 29.56 18.97 14.13
C GLU A 325 28.02 18.91 14.20
N GLY A 326 27.46 17.72 13.95
CA GLY A 326 26.02 17.50 13.92
C GLY A 326 25.32 17.84 12.59
N ALA A 327 26.03 18.38 11.59
CA ALA A 327 25.51 18.46 10.22
C ALA A 327 25.43 17.07 9.58
N LYS A 328 24.51 16.90 8.62
CA LYS A 328 24.52 15.73 7.74
C LYS A 328 25.63 15.90 6.70
N GLY A 329 26.36 14.82 6.41
CA GLY A 329 27.31 14.79 5.30
C GLY A 329 26.63 14.73 3.94
N ALA A 330 27.38 14.33 2.92
CA ALA A 330 26.88 14.21 1.56
C ALA A 330 25.68 13.25 1.49
N THR A 331 24.74 13.53 0.60
CA THR A 331 23.64 12.61 0.31
C THR A 331 24.16 11.53 -0.63
N VAL A 332 24.00 10.26 -0.25
CA VAL A 332 24.44 9.11 -1.05
C VAL A 332 23.21 8.34 -1.50
N THR A 333 22.92 8.32 -2.80
CA THR A 333 21.74 7.68 -3.37
C THR A 333 22.15 6.51 -4.25
N LEU A 334 21.56 5.34 -4.00
CA LEU A 334 21.79 4.13 -4.79
C LEU A 334 20.70 4.01 -5.86
N TYR A 335 21.09 3.92 -7.12
CA TYR A 335 20.23 3.74 -8.29
C TYR A 335 20.34 2.30 -8.85
N ASN A 336 19.23 1.78 -9.37
CA ASN A 336 19.23 0.50 -10.09
C ASN A 336 19.74 0.66 -11.54
N ALA A 337 19.84 -0.45 -12.26
CA ALA A 337 20.26 -0.47 -13.66
C ALA A 337 19.31 0.29 -14.61
N ASP A 338 18.05 0.48 -14.20
CA ASP A 338 17.03 1.22 -14.94
C ASP A 338 17.10 2.74 -14.68
N GLY A 339 17.96 3.18 -13.75
CA GLY A 339 18.10 4.58 -13.34
C GLY A 339 17.10 5.04 -12.26
N ASP A 340 16.38 4.12 -11.61
CA ASP A 340 15.47 4.43 -10.51
C ASP A 340 16.20 4.44 -9.15
N PRO A 341 15.92 5.42 -8.27
CA PRO A 341 16.50 5.45 -6.92
C PRO A 341 15.91 4.35 -6.04
N ILE A 342 16.78 3.57 -5.37
CA ILE A 342 16.42 2.44 -4.51
C ILE A 342 16.49 2.81 -3.02
N ALA A 343 17.55 3.52 -2.62
CA ALA A 343 17.82 3.85 -1.23
C ALA A 343 18.74 5.07 -1.13
N THR A 344 18.63 5.80 -0.03
CA THR A 344 19.45 6.99 0.24
C THR A 344 19.99 6.93 1.67
N GLY A 345 21.26 7.30 1.82
CA GLY A 345 21.96 7.48 3.08
C GLY A 345 22.68 8.82 3.11
N PHE A 346 23.43 9.04 4.19
CA PHE A 346 24.28 10.21 4.35
C PHE A 346 25.67 9.76 4.80
N SER A 347 26.71 10.49 4.44
CA SER A 347 28.01 10.32 5.09
C SER A 347 28.01 10.91 6.51
N ASP A 348 28.83 10.35 7.38
CA ASP A 348 29.09 10.80 8.75
C ASP A 348 30.28 11.77 8.82
N ALA A 349 30.72 12.10 10.05
CA ALA A 349 31.78 13.05 10.34
C ALA A 349 33.15 12.62 9.77
N GLU A 350 33.33 11.33 9.51
CA GLU A 350 34.55 10.75 8.98
C GLU A 350 34.42 10.43 7.49
N GLY A 351 33.37 10.93 6.82
CA GLY A 351 33.08 10.67 5.42
C GLY A 351 32.57 9.25 5.14
N ASN A 352 32.41 8.40 6.15
CA ASN A 352 31.88 7.06 5.96
C ASN A 352 30.38 7.14 5.70
N PHE A 353 29.90 6.37 4.73
CA PHE A 353 28.48 6.29 4.47
C PHE A 353 27.97 4.86 4.60
N LYS A 354 26.68 4.77 4.89
CA LYS A 354 25.93 3.52 4.83
C LYS A 354 24.58 3.76 4.17
N VAL A 355 24.37 3.14 3.02
CA VAL A 355 23.08 3.11 2.34
C VAL A 355 22.43 1.76 2.59
N GLU A 356 21.30 1.77 3.31
CA GLU A 356 20.55 0.55 3.61
C GLU A 356 19.06 0.75 3.41
N GLY A 357 18.36 -0.35 3.18
CA GLY A 357 16.92 -0.36 2.95
C GLY A 357 16.46 -1.75 2.57
N GLN A 358 15.34 -1.84 1.85
CA GLN A 358 14.87 -3.09 1.25
C GLN A 358 15.59 -3.33 -0.10
N ILE A 359 16.93 -3.31 -0.09
CA ILE A 359 17.76 -3.46 -1.29
C ILE A 359 17.88 -4.95 -1.64
N ALA A 360 17.24 -5.35 -2.74
CA ALA A 360 17.25 -6.73 -3.24
C ALA A 360 18.61 -7.09 -3.85
N THR A 361 18.91 -8.39 -3.92
CA THR A 361 20.08 -8.89 -4.66
C THR A 361 19.95 -8.49 -6.12
N GLN A 362 20.89 -7.68 -6.60
CA GLN A 362 20.92 -7.16 -7.97
C GLN A 362 22.31 -6.62 -8.31
N SER A 363 22.59 -6.49 -9.61
CA SER A 363 23.77 -5.87 -10.19
C SER A 363 23.37 -4.68 -11.07
N GLY A 364 24.35 -3.95 -11.62
CA GLY A 364 24.04 -2.75 -12.40
C GLY A 364 23.78 -1.52 -11.53
N LEU A 365 24.22 -1.54 -10.27
CA LEU A 365 23.97 -0.44 -9.33
C LEU A 365 24.96 0.70 -9.54
N VAL A 366 24.45 1.93 -9.43
CA VAL A 366 25.21 3.18 -9.45
C VAL A 366 24.97 3.92 -8.14
N ILE A 367 26.03 4.47 -7.56
CA ILE A 367 25.99 5.32 -6.37
C ILE A 367 26.16 6.76 -6.83
N ASP A 368 25.16 7.58 -6.59
CA ASP A 368 25.24 9.01 -6.80
C ASP A 368 25.53 9.70 -5.46
N VAL A 369 26.55 10.55 -5.46
CA VAL A 369 26.97 11.35 -4.32
C VAL A 369 26.64 12.79 -4.64
N GLN A 370 25.73 13.37 -3.86
CA GLN A 370 25.39 14.77 -3.92
C GLN A 370 25.95 15.48 -2.68
N PRO A 371 27.02 16.27 -2.83
CA PRO A 371 27.42 17.26 -1.83
C PRO A 371 26.23 18.15 -1.42
N THR A 372 26.07 18.43 -0.13
CA THR A 372 24.94 19.23 0.37
C THR A 372 24.97 20.68 -0.15
N GLU A 373 23.86 21.15 -0.76
CA GLU A 373 23.75 22.49 -1.36
C GLU A 373 23.98 23.65 -0.36
N GLN A 374 23.61 23.46 0.91
CA GLN A 374 23.82 24.47 1.96
C GLN A 374 25.27 24.58 2.43
N SER A 375 26.14 23.67 1.99
CA SER A 375 27.50 23.55 2.51
C SER A 375 28.56 24.08 1.57
N GLY A 376 28.32 24.13 0.25
CA GLY A 376 29.24 24.74 -0.72
C GLY A 376 30.72 24.58 -0.38
N GLY A 377 31.17 23.40 0.06
CA GLY A 377 32.35 23.40 0.93
C GLY A 377 32.40 22.23 1.91
N PHE A 378 33.26 21.25 1.67
CA PHE A 378 33.74 20.41 2.77
C PHE A 378 34.92 21.15 3.41
N MET A 379 34.93 21.26 4.73
CA MET A 379 36.00 21.92 5.49
C MET A 379 37.26 21.04 5.45
N ILE A 380 38.34 21.54 4.86
CA ILE A 380 39.69 21.00 5.04
C ILE A 380 40.51 22.05 5.79
N GLY A 381 40.40 22.10 7.13
CA GLY A 381 41.14 23.09 7.92
C GLY A 381 40.88 24.55 7.48
N GLU A 382 41.94 25.33 7.23
CA GLU A 382 41.87 26.76 6.86
C GLU A 382 41.47 27.04 5.39
N ARG A 383 41.16 26.02 4.56
CA ARG A 383 40.77 26.19 3.14
C ARG A 383 39.44 25.52 2.81
N TRP A 384 38.65 26.19 1.96
CA TRP A 384 37.28 25.79 1.62
C TRP A 384 37.24 25.21 0.19
N CYS A 385 36.96 23.91 0.05
CA CYS A 385 36.81 23.24 -1.25
C CYS A 385 35.35 22.98 -1.60
N HIS A 386 34.95 23.40 -2.80
CA HIS A 386 33.65 23.06 -3.39
C HIS A 386 33.74 21.74 -4.19
N PHE A 387 32.71 20.91 -4.10
CA PHE A 387 32.64 19.60 -4.77
C PHE A 387 31.37 19.50 -5.60
N GLU A 388 31.45 18.83 -6.75
CA GLU A 388 30.31 18.58 -7.62
C GLU A 388 29.67 17.21 -7.36
N GLN A 389 28.45 17.04 -7.84
CA GLN A 389 27.77 15.75 -7.82
C GLN A 389 28.54 14.75 -8.68
N ALA A 390 28.70 13.52 -8.18
CA ALA A 390 29.41 12.47 -8.89
C ALA A 390 28.72 11.12 -8.77
N SER A 391 28.82 10.31 -9.82
CA SER A 391 28.25 8.96 -9.88
C SER A 391 29.35 7.91 -9.96
N PHE A 392 29.19 6.80 -9.24
CA PHE A 392 30.17 5.72 -9.11
C PHE A 392 29.52 4.34 -9.39
N PRO A 393 30.25 3.39 -9.98
CA PRO A 393 31.61 3.54 -10.48
C PRO A 393 31.61 4.29 -11.83
N ALA A 394 32.73 4.91 -12.20
CA ALA A 394 32.89 5.53 -13.52
C ALA A 394 32.85 4.48 -14.66
N GLU A 395 33.28 3.26 -14.36
CA GLU A 395 33.24 2.10 -15.26
C GLU A 395 32.74 0.85 -14.51
N GLY A 396 31.89 0.06 -15.16
CA GLY A 396 31.29 -1.14 -14.55
C GLY A 396 30.04 -0.82 -13.72
N SER A 397 29.73 -1.68 -12.75
CA SER A 397 28.60 -1.44 -11.83
C SER A 397 28.77 -2.22 -10.55
N TYR A 398 28.18 -1.72 -9.46
CA TYR A 398 28.17 -2.45 -8.20
C TYR A 398 27.11 -3.55 -8.21
N GLY A 399 27.39 -4.63 -7.47
CA GLY A 399 26.44 -5.68 -7.17
C GLY A 399 26.20 -5.74 -5.67
N VAL A 400 24.94 -5.80 -5.26
CA VAL A 400 24.55 -5.98 -3.86
C VAL A 400 23.91 -7.35 -3.70
N THR A 401 24.21 -8.00 -2.58
CA THR A 401 23.51 -9.22 -2.15
C THR A 401 22.66 -8.92 -0.91
N SER A 402 21.38 -9.30 -0.95
CA SER A 402 20.48 -9.14 0.19
C SER A 402 21.03 -9.81 1.45
N GLY A 403 20.98 -9.09 2.57
CA GLY A 403 21.47 -9.58 3.86
C GLY A 403 22.99 -9.52 4.02
N GLN A 404 23.72 -8.97 3.05
CA GLN A 404 25.16 -8.78 3.10
C GLN A 404 25.54 -7.32 2.91
N GLU A 405 26.73 -6.99 3.43
CA GLU A 405 27.42 -5.74 3.14
C GLU A 405 28.05 -5.79 1.76
N THR A 406 28.04 -4.65 1.07
CA THR A 406 28.83 -4.39 -0.12
C THR A 406 29.69 -3.17 0.17
N PHE A 407 30.96 -3.42 0.51
CA PHE A 407 31.93 -2.35 0.71
C PHE A 407 32.49 -1.92 -0.66
N VAL A 408 32.39 -0.63 -0.98
CA VAL A 408 32.80 -0.07 -2.27
C VAL A 408 34.12 0.69 -2.23
N GLY A 409 34.76 0.76 -1.06
CA GLY A 409 36.01 1.49 -0.86
C GLY A 409 35.80 2.99 -0.82
N ASP A 410 36.87 3.70 -1.18
CA ASP A 410 36.90 5.16 -1.21
C ASP A 410 36.30 5.68 -2.53
N LEU A 411 35.35 6.60 -2.42
CA LEU A 411 34.74 7.29 -3.55
C LEU A 411 35.30 8.71 -3.62
N ALA A 412 36.22 8.91 -4.57
CA ALA A 412 36.90 10.17 -4.84
C ALA A 412 35.92 11.18 -5.51
N VAL A 413 35.41 12.13 -4.74
CA VAL A 413 34.46 13.13 -5.25
C VAL A 413 35.24 14.29 -5.88
N PRO A 414 34.95 14.66 -7.15
CA PRO A 414 35.64 15.71 -7.85
C PRO A 414 35.38 17.10 -7.23
N ARG A 415 36.44 17.92 -7.20
CA ARG A 415 36.37 19.35 -6.85
C ARG A 415 35.77 20.14 -8.01
N THR A 416 35.00 21.20 -7.73
CA THR A 416 34.51 22.12 -8.78
C THR A 416 35.62 23.02 -9.34
N SER A 417 36.74 23.16 -8.64
CA SER A 417 37.91 23.94 -9.07
C SER A 417 39.20 23.37 -8.48
N GLU A 418 40.30 23.41 -9.22
CA GLU A 418 41.61 22.87 -8.79
C GLU A 418 42.26 23.69 -7.66
N ASN A 419 41.89 24.97 -7.49
CA ASN A 419 42.47 25.85 -6.49
C ASN A 419 41.76 25.72 -5.12
N CYS A 420 42.09 24.64 -4.42
CA CYS A 420 42.08 24.54 -2.97
C CYS A 420 43.49 24.15 -2.49
#